data_AF-A0A9E0IKS1-F1
#
_entry.id   AF-A0A9E0IKS1-F1
#
_cell.length_a   1.000
_cell.length_b   1.000
_cell.length_c   1.000
_cell.angle_alpha   90.00
_cell.angle_beta   90.00
_cell.angle_gamma   90.00
#
_symmetry.space_group_name_H-M   'P 1'
#
loop_
_entity.id
_entity.type
_entity.pdbx_description
1 polymer ?
#
loop_
_entity_poly.entity_id
_entity_poly.type
_entity_poly.pdbx_seq_one_letter_code
_entity_poly.pdbx_strand_id
1 'polypeptide(L)'
;MHLTDVLARLLASPHATRGEAWDPVEPPLEPHFGDLEWTPPPSYHALAASGLRRARREVMATGSMAGFALLVGDERTAANADLVHLPDGVSRDPGVYLSTNHLVGFAEAGHEAVWCFDVSAPGADGEYPVYYHHQDEPRARVLATGAWEEPDTRPDFESLTQWLETMTAALLAPELPAWFERLGRPGLTFVDRRLRLPGAASAASTQSAAPPARKPAPRKAATSKKPATSKKAATSKKAATSKKPATSKKPAASKKPATSKKKPATRKKPATRKKPATGKPATRKRAKVKRSRNRR
;
A
#
# COMPACT_ATOMS: atom_id res chain seq x y z
N MET A 1 -13.17 -6.21 14.85
CA MET A 1 -13.12 -7.67 15.17
C MET A 1 -11.69 -7.99 15.60
N HIS A 2 -11.43 -9.19 16.15
CA HIS A 2 -10.04 -9.60 16.36
C HIS A 2 -9.42 -9.90 14.97
N LEU A 3 -8.20 -9.43 14.70
CA LEU A 3 -7.50 -9.64 13.41
C LEU A 3 -7.51 -11.12 12.98
N THR A 4 -7.39 -12.03 13.94
CA THR A 4 -7.48 -13.48 13.74
C THR A 4 -8.78 -13.92 13.09
N ASP A 5 -9.93 -13.34 13.47
CA ASP A 5 -11.24 -13.68 12.89
C ASP A 5 -11.31 -13.26 11.42
N VAL A 6 -10.76 -12.08 11.13
CA VAL A 6 -10.71 -11.52 9.77
C VAL A 6 -9.86 -12.42 8.88
N LEU A 7 -8.67 -12.79 9.35
CA LEU A 7 -7.77 -13.72 8.66
C LEU A 7 -8.41 -15.08 8.45
N ALA A 8 -9.04 -15.66 9.47
CA ALA A 8 -9.72 -16.95 9.36
C ALA A 8 -10.82 -16.93 8.29
N ARG A 9 -11.65 -15.88 8.28
CA ARG A 9 -12.70 -15.71 7.28
C ARG A 9 -12.15 -15.55 5.87
N LEU A 10 -11.10 -14.75 5.70
CA LEU A 10 -10.49 -14.54 4.39
C LEU A 10 -9.80 -15.81 3.88
N LEU A 11 -9.04 -16.50 4.74
CA LEU A 11 -8.35 -17.75 4.39
C LEU A 11 -9.29 -18.92 4.09
N ALA A 12 -10.50 -18.90 4.64
CA ALA A 12 -11.56 -19.86 4.28
C ALA A 12 -12.23 -19.54 2.93
N SER A 13 -11.94 -18.37 2.34
CA SER A 13 -12.50 -17.94 1.05
C SER A 13 -11.76 -18.60 -0.12
N PRO A 14 -12.46 -18.95 -1.22
CA PRO A 14 -11.80 -19.36 -2.46
C PRO A 14 -11.00 -18.22 -3.12
N HIS A 15 -11.18 -16.97 -2.67
CA HIS A 15 -10.45 -15.81 -3.20
C HIS A 15 -9.04 -15.65 -2.62
N ALA A 16 -8.72 -16.35 -1.52
CA ALA A 16 -7.43 -16.24 -0.86
C ALA A 16 -6.44 -17.29 -1.38
N THR A 17 -5.19 -16.88 -1.59
CA THR A 17 -4.06 -17.78 -1.77
C THR A 17 -3.23 -17.79 -0.51
N ARG A 18 -3.02 -18.98 0.04
CA ARG A 18 -2.12 -19.24 1.15
C ARG A 18 -0.78 -19.76 0.64
N GLY A 19 0.31 -19.22 1.18
CA GLY A 19 1.65 -19.79 1.06
C GLY A 19 2.18 -20.14 2.44
N GLU A 20 3.49 -20.36 2.51
CA GLU A 20 4.19 -20.50 3.79
C GLU A 20 4.18 -19.18 4.56
N ALA A 21 4.35 -19.26 5.88
CA ALA A 21 4.65 -18.08 6.70
C ALA A 21 5.92 -17.39 6.16
N TRP A 22 6.04 -16.09 6.42
CA TRP A 22 7.16 -15.30 5.93
C TRP A 22 7.72 -14.40 7.01
N ASP A 23 8.97 -13.99 6.83
CA ASP A 23 9.61 -13.01 7.69
C ASP A 23 9.14 -11.60 7.28
N PRO A 24 8.49 -10.84 8.18
CA PRO A 24 8.07 -9.48 7.88
C PRO A 24 9.20 -8.45 7.88
N VAL A 25 10.41 -8.79 8.34
CA VAL A 25 11.53 -7.85 8.45
C VAL A 25 12.41 -7.87 7.20
N GLU A 26 12.45 -8.95 6.43
CA GLU A 26 13.45 -9.11 5.37
C GLU A 26 12.95 -8.86 3.93
N PRO A 27 13.80 -8.27 3.07
CA PRO A 27 15.08 -7.58 3.35
C PRO A 27 14.85 -6.10 3.80
N PRO A 28 15.88 -5.41 4.33
CA PRO A 28 15.80 -3.99 4.65
C PRO A 28 15.47 -3.14 3.42
N LEU A 29 14.79 -2.02 3.65
CA LEU A 29 14.41 -1.07 2.61
C LEU A 29 15.42 0.07 2.58
N GLU A 30 16.02 0.31 1.41
CA GLU A 30 16.94 1.42 1.18
C GLU A 30 16.19 2.51 0.40
N PRO A 31 15.73 3.59 1.06
CA PRO A 31 15.15 4.71 0.34
C PRO A 31 16.22 5.41 -0.51
N HIS A 32 15.80 6.16 -1.52
CA HIS A 32 16.72 6.92 -2.37
C HIS A 32 17.57 7.95 -1.61
N PHE A 33 17.09 8.40 -0.44
CA PHE A 33 17.82 9.33 0.42
C PHE A 33 17.48 9.15 1.90
N GLY A 34 18.44 9.47 2.76
CA GLY A 34 18.30 9.29 4.21
C GLY A 34 18.25 7.83 4.63
N ASP A 35 17.92 7.61 5.90
CA ASP A 35 17.77 6.29 6.49
C ASP A 35 16.28 6.02 6.79
N LEU A 36 15.83 4.80 6.56
CA LEU A 36 14.46 4.36 6.87
C LEU A 36 14.48 3.31 7.97
N GLU A 37 14.36 3.76 9.21
CA GLU A 37 14.12 2.87 10.33
C GLU A 37 12.62 2.64 10.48
N TRP A 38 12.20 1.37 10.40
CA TRP A 38 10.83 0.98 10.70
C TRP A 38 10.82 -0.41 11.34
N THR A 39 9.80 -0.68 12.14
CA THR A 39 9.56 -2.00 12.71
C THR A 39 8.19 -2.46 12.25
N PRO A 40 8.03 -3.65 11.66
CA PRO A 40 6.71 -4.07 11.19
C PRO A 40 5.68 -4.07 12.32
N PRO A 41 4.44 -3.58 12.08
CA PRO A 41 3.45 -3.48 13.14
C PRO A 41 3.00 -4.88 13.61
N PRO A 42 2.51 -5.03 14.85
CA PRO A 42 2.08 -6.32 15.39
C PRO A 42 1.08 -7.06 14.50
N SER A 43 0.15 -6.31 13.88
CA SER A 43 -0.80 -6.86 12.91
C SER A 43 -0.15 -7.47 11.67
N TYR A 44 0.97 -6.91 11.19
CA TYR A 44 1.69 -7.40 10.03
C TYR A 44 2.48 -8.67 10.35
N HIS A 45 3.02 -8.79 11.57
CA HIS A 45 3.57 -10.06 12.06
C HIS A 45 2.52 -11.17 12.12
N ALA A 46 1.31 -10.86 12.61
CA ALA A 46 0.21 -11.83 12.65
C ALA A 46 -0.25 -12.24 11.25
N LEU A 47 -0.31 -11.29 10.32
CA LEU A 47 -0.60 -11.53 8.90
C LEU A 47 0.48 -12.43 8.27
N ALA A 48 1.75 -12.18 8.58
CA ALA A 48 2.87 -12.98 8.08
C ALA A 48 2.82 -14.43 8.58
N ALA A 49 2.52 -14.62 9.86
CA ALA A 49 2.35 -15.93 10.47
C ALA A 49 1.17 -16.72 9.87
N SER A 50 0.14 -16.04 9.33
CA SER A 50 -1.01 -16.71 8.72
C SER A 50 -0.66 -17.38 7.37
N GLY A 51 0.42 -16.94 6.72
CA GLY A 51 0.81 -17.35 5.37
C GLY A 51 -0.12 -16.80 4.29
N LEU A 52 -0.92 -15.77 4.56
CA LEU A 52 -1.67 -15.10 3.48
C LEU A 52 -0.67 -14.49 2.49
N ARG A 53 -0.91 -14.65 1.18
CA ARG A 53 -0.08 -14.04 0.13
C ARG A 53 -0.84 -13.06 -0.73
N ARG A 54 -2.07 -13.41 -1.09
CA ARG A 54 -2.93 -12.55 -1.91
C ARG A 54 -4.37 -12.94 -1.72
N ALA A 55 -5.27 -12.00 -1.99
CA ALA A 55 -6.68 -12.30 -2.13
C ALA A 55 -7.25 -11.51 -3.30
N ARG A 56 -7.82 -12.22 -4.28
CA ARG A 56 -8.32 -11.63 -5.53
C ARG A 56 -9.62 -12.27 -5.95
N ARG A 57 -10.48 -11.48 -6.59
CA ARG A 57 -11.74 -11.92 -7.18
C ARG A 57 -11.88 -11.37 -8.59
N GLU A 58 -12.45 -12.19 -9.47
CA GLU A 58 -12.76 -11.77 -10.83
C GLU A 58 -13.87 -10.72 -10.84
N VAL A 59 -13.62 -9.62 -11.56
CA VAL A 59 -14.60 -8.58 -11.85
C VAL A 59 -15.36 -8.98 -13.11
N MET A 60 -16.59 -9.43 -12.97
CA MET A 60 -17.39 -9.98 -14.08
C MET A 60 -17.54 -9.03 -15.27
N ALA A 61 -17.57 -7.71 -15.03
CA ALA A 61 -17.72 -6.71 -16.08
C ALA A 61 -16.50 -6.62 -17.01
N THR A 62 -15.31 -6.93 -16.51
CA THR A 62 -14.03 -6.74 -17.22
C THR A 62 -13.25 -8.04 -17.42
N GLY A 63 -13.58 -9.11 -16.69
CA GLY A 63 -12.79 -10.35 -16.61
C GLY A 63 -11.45 -10.18 -15.89
N SER A 64 -11.20 -9.02 -15.26
CA SER A 64 -9.93 -8.75 -14.57
C SER A 64 -9.98 -9.26 -13.13
N MET A 65 -8.84 -9.72 -12.62
CA MET A 65 -8.70 -10.03 -11.19
C MET A 65 -8.44 -8.73 -10.40
N ALA A 66 -9.34 -8.40 -9.47
CA ALA A 66 -9.15 -7.28 -8.54
C ALA A 66 -8.91 -7.79 -7.12
N GLY A 67 -8.13 -7.04 -6.33
CA GLY A 67 -7.79 -7.39 -4.96
C GLY A 67 -6.41 -6.90 -4.60
N PHE A 68 -5.69 -7.67 -3.78
CA PHE A 68 -4.35 -7.31 -3.34
C PHE A 68 -3.41 -8.52 -3.36
N ALA A 69 -2.11 -8.25 -3.43
CA ALA A 69 -1.04 -9.20 -3.15
C ALA A 69 -0.09 -8.56 -2.14
N LEU A 70 0.28 -9.30 -1.10
CA LEU A 70 1.24 -8.83 -0.11
C LEU A 70 2.64 -8.85 -0.71
N LEU A 71 3.34 -7.75 -0.54
CA LEU A 71 4.71 -7.57 -0.98
C LEU A 71 5.65 -8.17 0.07
N VAL A 72 6.47 -9.13 -0.33
CA VAL A 72 7.34 -9.91 0.57
C VAL A 72 8.73 -10.08 -0.04
N GLY A 73 9.77 -10.10 0.79
CA GLY A 73 11.13 -10.29 0.30
C GLY A 73 11.51 -9.27 -0.78
N ASP A 74 12.14 -9.76 -1.85
CA ASP A 74 12.58 -8.93 -2.98
C ASP A 74 11.45 -8.20 -3.70
N GLU A 75 10.23 -8.75 -3.71
CA GLU A 75 9.06 -8.08 -4.32
C GLU A 75 8.75 -6.77 -3.60
N ARG A 76 8.89 -6.76 -2.28
CA ARG A 76 8.71 -5.54 -1.46
C ARG A 76 9.80 -4.53 -1.75
N THR A 77 11.05 -4.96 -1.82
CA THR A 77 12.19 -4.08 -2.12
C THR A 77 12.02 -3.41 -3.47
N ALA A 78 11.72 -4.21 -4.50
CA ALA A 78 11.52 -3.71 -5.86
C ALA A 78 10.33 -2.74 -5.92
N ALA A 79 9.18 -3.11 -5.35
CA ALA A 79 8.01 -2.24 -5.36
C ALA A 79 8.24 -0.93 -4.58
N ASN A 80 9.00 -0.96 -3.47
CA ASN A 80 9.30 0.26 -2.73
C ASN A 80 10.25 1.18 -3.50
N ALA A 81 11.30 0.63 -4.12
CA ALA A 81 12.23 1.39 -4.93
C ALA A 81 11.59 1.95 -6.21
N ASP A 82 10.74 1.16 -6.88
CA ASP A 82 10.20 1.53 -8.20
C ASP A 82 8.92 2.37 -8.09
N LEU A 83 8.05 2.09 -7.11
CA LEU A 83 6.69 2.63 -7.06
C LEU A 83 6.39 3.49 -5.83
N VAL A 84 7.17 3.38 -4.76
CA VAL A 84 6.87 4.10 -3.51
C VAL A 84 7.82 5.26 -3.30
N HIS A 85 9.13 5.06 -3.43
CA HIS A 85 10.15 6.06 -3.11
C HIS A 85 10.43 6.95 -4.31
N LEU A 86 10.21 8.26 -4.13
CA LEU A 86 10.50 9.24 -5.17
C LEU A 86 12.02 9.36 -5.36
N PRO A 87 12.52 9.40 -6.61
CA PRO A 87 13.91 9.70 -6.90
C PRO A 87 14.32 11.09 -6.39
N ASP A 88 15.62 11.31 -6.25
CA ASP A 88 16.16 12.62 -5.89
C ASP A 88 15.80 13.69 -6.93
N GLY A 89 15.57 14.92 -6.46
CA GLY A 89 15.25 16.08 -7.28
C GLY A 89 13.80 16.17 -7.78
N VAL A 90 12.89 15.29 -7.36
CA VAL A 90 11.45 15.44 -7.66
C VAL A 90 10.90 16.68 -6.96
N SER A 91 10.28 17.57 -7.74
CA SER A 91 9.81 18.89 -7.31
C SER A 91 8.53 19.24 -8.06
N ARG A 92 7.52 19.82 -7.40
CA ARG A 92 6.33 20.39 -8.08
C ARG A 92 6.55 21.84 -8.48
N ASP A 93 7.08 22.62 -7.56
CA ASP A 93 7.41 24.03 -7.75
C ASP A 93 8.91 24.26 -7.56
N PRO A 94 9.52 25.29 -8.17
CA PRO A 94 10.93 25.61 -7.98
C PRO A 94 11.30 25.75 -6.50
N GLY A 95 12.17 24.85 -6.01
CA GLY A 95 12.64 24.83 -4.62
C GLY A 95 11.76 24.05 -3.63
N VAL A 96 10.66 23.44 -4.09
CA VAL A 96 9.78 22.59 -3.28
C VAL A 96 9.99 21.13 -3.66
N TYR A 97 11.01 20.52 -3.05
CA TYR A 97 11.35 19.12 -3.24
C TYR A 97 10.43 18.21 -2.41
N LEU A 98 10.11 17.04 -2.94
CA LEU A 98 9.18 16.08 -2.34
C LEU A 98 9.89 14.81 -1.89
N SER A 99 9.30 14.14 -0.90
CA SER A 99 9.75 12.85 -0.40
C SER A 99 8.58 11.95 -0.03
N THR A 100 8.75 10.65 -0.30
CA THR A 100 7.84 9.57 0.11
C THR A 100 8.55 8.55 1.00
N ASN A 101 9.73 8.88 1.55
CA ASN A 101 10.55 7.91 2.30
C ASN A 101 9.92 7.51 3.64
N HIS A 102 8.94 8.28 4.11
CA HIS A 102 8.10 7.93 5.25
C HIS A 102 7.12 6.78 4.95
N LEU A 103 7.01 6.33 3.69
CA LEU A 103 6.13 5.26 3.26
C LEU A 103 6.86 3.93 3.10
N VAL A 104 6.23 2.87 3.59
CA VAL A 104 6.64 1.48 3.36
C VAL A 104 5.51 0.71 2.69
N GLY A 105 5.69 0.38 1.42
CA GLY A 105 4.77 -0.44 0.65
C GLY A 105 4.72 -1.87 1.17
N PHE A 106 3.50 -2.38 1.42
CA PHE A 106 3.27 -3.72 1.95
C PHE A 106 2.31 -4.59 1.12
N ALA A 107 1.52 -4.00 0.23
CA ALA A 107 0.65 -4.75 -0.68
C ALA A 107 0.42 -4.04 -2.01
N GLU A 108 0.38 -4.77 -3.11
CA GLU A 108 -0.04 -4.26 -4.41
C GLU A 108 -1.53 -3.90 -4.40
N ALA A 109 -1.88 -2.80 -5.06
CA ALA A 109 -3.25 -2.43 -5.37
C ALA A 109 -3.58 -2.50 -6.88
N GLY A 110 -2.63 -2.92 -7.72
CA GLY A 110 -2.74 -2.96 -9.19
C GLY A 110 -2.22 -1.69 -9.85
N HIS A 111 -2.00 -1.73 -11.18
CA HIS A 111 -1.66 -0.57 -12.03
C HIS A 111 -0.74 0.49 -11.37
N GLU A 112 0.43 0.07 -10.88
CA GLU A 112 1.44 0.98 -10.30
C GLU A 112 1.05 1.64 -8.95
N ALA A 113 0.00 1.14 -8.31
CA ALA A 113 -0.40 1.53 -6.97
C ALA A 113 -0.03 0.49 -5.91
N VAL A 114 0.33 1.00 -4.74
CA VAL A 114 0.78 0.24 -3.58
C VAL A 114 0.06 0.74 -2.32
N TRP A 115 -0.28 -0.17 -1.42
CA TRP A 115 -0.70 0.13 -0.07
C TRP A 115 0.53 0.31 0.80
N CYS A 116 0.62 1.44 1.48
CA CYS A 116 1.80 1.82 2.25
C CYS A 116 1.45 2.08 3.71
N PHE A 117 2.35 1.73 4.62
CA PHE A 117 2.38 2.26 5.98
C PHE A 117 3.05 3.64 5.97
N ASP A 118 2.51 4.61 6.72
CA ASP A 118 3.26 5.81 7.11
C ASP A 118 4.03 5.51 8.40
N VAL A 119 5.30 5.16 8.25
CA VAL A 119 6.15 4.74 9.37
C VAL A 119 6.64 5.92 10.22
N SER A 120 6.40 7.16 9.78
CA SER A 120 6.73 8.36 10.56
C SER A 120 5.71 8.71 11.64
N ALA A 121 4.55 8.02 11.64
CA ALA A 121 3.46 8.28 12.57
C ALA A 121 2.97 6.99 13.26
N PRO A 122 3.82 6.28 14.04
CA PRO A 122 3.40 5.12 14.79
C PRO A 122 2.30 5.48 15.80
N GLY A 123 1.25 4.68 15.84
CA GLY A 123 0.24 4.70 16.89
C GLY A 123 0.82 4.22 18.23
N ALA A 124 0.09 4.49 19.32
CA ALA A 124 0.48 4.06 20.66
C ALA A 124 0.51 2.51 20.82
N ASP A 125 -0.17 1.81 19.93
CA ASP A 125 -0.21 0.34 19.80
C ASP A 125 0.88 -0.22 18.87
N GLY A 126 1.73 0.64 18.29
CA GLY A 126 2.73 0.25 17.31
C GLY A 126 2.17 -0.03 15.93
N GLU A 127 0.90 0.27 15.67
CA GLU A 127 0.32 0.23 14.34
C GLU A 127 0.66 1.48 13.54
N TYR A 128 0.58 1.38 12.20
CA TYR A 128 0.79 2.52 11.33
C TYR A 128 -0.48 2.85 10.53
N PRO A 129 -0.73 4.15 10.27
CA PRO A 129 -1.73 4.54 9.30
C PRO A 129 -1.38 3.97 7.92
N VAL A 130 -2.42 3.59 7.18
CA VAL A 130 -2.32 3.01 5.84
C VAL A 130 -2.79 4.01 4.80
N TYR A 131 -1.99 4.19 3.76
CA TYR A 131 -2.27 5.05 2.62
C TYR A 131 -2.32 4.22 1.33
N TYR A 132 -3.25 4.59 0.46
CA TYR A 132 -3.21 4.26 -0.94
C TYR A 132 -2.23 5.19 -1.63
N HIS A 133 -1.18 4.63 -2.21
CA HIS A 133 -0.13 5.34 -2.93
C HIS A 133 -0.16 4.97 -4.41
N HIS A 134 -0.16 5.97 -5.29
CA HIS A 134 -0.05 5.79 -6.73
C HIS A 134 1.12 6.64 -7.23
N GLN A 135 1.98 6.09 -8.09
CA GLN A 135 3.20 6.80 -8.51
C GLN A 135 2.95 8.16 -9.18
N ASP A 136 1.87 8.29 -9.96
CA ASP A 136 1.49 9.56 -10.62
C ASP A 136 0.88 10.61 -9.66
N GLU A 137 0.35 10.16 -8.53
CA GLU A 137 -0.27 11.01 -7.50
C GLU A 137 0.30 10.63 -6.13
N PRO A 138 1.61 10.85 -5.92
CA PRO A 138 2.30 10.33 -4.76
C PRO A 138 1.80 11.01 -3.48
N ARG A 139 1.64 10.21 -2.42
CA ARG A 139 1.42 10.71 -1.06
C ARG A 139 2.73 11.26 -0.49
N ALA A 140 3.12 12.45 -0.93
CA ALA A 140 4.42 13.03 -0.63
C ALA A 140 4.39 14.09 0.48
N ARG A 141 5.53 14.28 1.11
CA ARG A 141 5.82 15.38 2.03
C ARG A 141 6.87 16.28 1.43
N VAL A 142 6.80 17.58 1.73
CA VAL A 142 7.82 18.55 1.36
C VAL A 142 9.10 18.25 2.13
N LEU A 143 10.19 17.97 1.42
CA LEU A 143 11.45 17.52 1.99
C LEU A 143 12.00 18.50 3.05
N ALA A 144 11.88 19.80 2.79
CA ALA A 144 12.43 20.84 3.65
C ALA A 144 11.67 21.03 4.97
N THR A 145 10.36 20.76 4.98
CA THR A 145 9.49 21.06 6.15
C THR A 145 8.92 19.81 6.81
N GLY A 146 8.93 18.67 6.11
CA GLY A 146 8.23 17.46 6.52
C GLY A 146 6.71 17.56 6.47
N ALA A 147 6.14 18.70 6.04
CA ALA A 147 4.70 18.86 5.91
C ALA A 147 4.17 18.07 4.72
N TRP A 148 2.93 17.60 4.80
CA TRP A 148 2.24 17.02 3.65
C TRP A 148 2.19 18.02 2.49
N GLU A 149 2.41 17.53 1.28
CA GLU A 149 2.23 18.32 0.07
C GLU A 149 0.78 18.82 -0.03
N GLU A 150 -0.18 17.92 0.21
CA GLU A 150 -1.59 18.24 0.32
C GLU A 150 -1.95 18.43 1.81
N PRO A 151 -2.27 19.66 2.26
CA PRO A 151 -2.43 19.97 3.70
C PRO A 151 -3.48 19.12 4.43
N ASP A 152 -4.53 18.69 3.71
CA ASP A 152 -5.63 17.89 4.25
C ASP A 152 -5.43 16.38 4.07
N THR A 153 -4.20 15.93 3.85
CA THR A 153 -3.89 14.50 3.71
C THR A 153 -4.25 13.76 4.99
N ARG A 154 -5.03 12.69 4.83
CA ARG A 154 -5.45 11.78 5.91
C ARG A 154 -5.21 10.34 5.48
N PRO A 155 -4.98 9.43 6.44
CA PRO A 155 -4.86 8.03 6.11
C PRO A 155 -6.14 7.48 5.49
N ASP A 156 -5.98 6.52 4.58
CA ASP A 156 -7.09 5.76 4.00
C ASP A 156 -7.65 4.75 5.01
N PHE A 157 -6.77 4.22 5.89
CA PHE A 157 -7.13 3.43 7.06
C PHE A 157 -6.22 3.75 8.25
N GLU A 158 -6.75 3.69 9.46
CA GLU A 158 -6.01 3.96 10.70
C GLU A 158 -5.00 2.84 11.06
N SER A 159 -5.21 1.63 10.52
CA SER A 159 -4.33 0.48 10.77
C SER A 159 -4.45 -0.59 9.68
N LEU A 160 -3.49 -1.53 9.67
CA LEU A 160 -3.56 -2.72 8.80
C LEU A 160 -4.81 -3.55 9.07
N THR A 161 -5.23 -3.67 10.33
CA THR A 161 -6.42 -4.45 10.70
C THR A 161 -7.66 -3.85 10.04
N GLN A 162 -7.82 -2.53 10.08
CA GLN A 162 -8.95 -1.85 9.45
C GLN A 162 -8.91 -1.98 7.91
N TRP A 163 -7.73 -1.85 7.32
CA TRP A 163 -7.53 -2.11 5.88
C TRP A 163 -7.96 -3.54 5.52
N LEU A 164 -7.48 -4.55 6.26
CA LEU A 164 -7.75 -5.95 5.97
C LEU A 164 -9.22 -6.31 6.19
N GLU A 165 -9.86 -5.76 7.22
CA GLU A 165 -11.31 -5.88 7.44
C GLU A 165 -12.09 -5.38 6.23
N THR A 166 -11.72 -4.21 5.70
CA THR A 166 -12.36 -3.58 4.55
C THR A 166 -12.16 -4.41 3.28
N MET A 167 -10.93 -4.86 3.01
CA MET A 167 -10.62 -5.69 1.85
C MET A 167 -11.34 -7.04 1.91
N THR A 168 -11.35 -7.68 3.08
CA THR A 168 -12.03 -8.95 3.31
C THR A 168 -13.53 -8.81 3.06
N ALA A 169 -14.14 -7.76 3.61
CA ALA A 169 -15.57 -7.52 3.42
C ALA A 169 -15.92 -7.22 1.95
N ALA A 170 -15.07 -6.49 1.22
CA ALA A 170 -15.26 -6.24 -0.22
C ALA A 170 -15.17 -7.54 -1.05
N LEU A 171 -14.16 -8.37 -0.79
CA LEU A 171 -13.95 -9.65 -1.49
C LEU A 171 -15.09 -10.64 -1.25
N LEU A 172 -15.63 -10.68 -0.03
CA LEU A 172 -16.71 -11.58 0.39
C LEU A 172 -18.13 -11.05 0.15
N ALA A 173 -18.27 -9.78 -0.26
CA ALA A 173 -19.59 -9.23 -0.56
C ALA A 173 -20.24 -9.99 -1.73
N PRO A 174 -21.58 -10.16 -1.79
CA PRO A 174 -22.22 -10.81 -2.94
C PRO A 174 -21.86 -10.13 -4.27
N GLU A 175 -21.83 -8.81 -4.27
CA GLU A 175 -21.40 -7.95 -5.38
C GLU A 175 -20.17 -7.15 -4.97
N LEU A 176 -19.20 -7.03 -5.89
CA LEU A 176 -18.00 -6.23 -5.64
C LEU A 176 -18.37 -4.75 -5.52
N PRO A 177 -17.86 -4.03 -4.50
CA PRO A 177 -18.06 -2.60 -4.42
C PRO A 177 -17.50 -1.87 -5.64
N ALA A 178 -18.17 -0.81 -6.10
CA ALA A 178 -17.75 -0.07 -7.30
C ALA A 178 -16.32 0.52 -7.23
N TRP A 179 -15.81 0.82 -6.03
CA TRP A 179 -14.43 1.29 -5.85
C TRP A 179 -13.41 0.18 -6.04
N PHE A 180 -13.80 -1.09 -5.88
CA PHE A 180 -12.90 -2.23 -5.98
C PHE A 180 -12.36 -2.40 -7.40
N GLU A 181 -13.17 -2.06 -8.41
CA GLU A 181 -12.78 -2.02 -9.82
C GLU A 181 -11.84 -0.84 -10.16
N ARG A 182 -11.74 0.14 -9.25
CA ARG A 182 -10.85 1.29 -9.37
C ARG A 182 -9.51 1.10 -8.66
N LEU A 183 -9.30 -0.04 -7.98
CA LEU A 183 -8.00 -0.37 -7.42
C LEU A 183 -6.93 -0.30 -8.52
N GLY A 184 -5.83 0.37 -8.20
CA GLY A 184 -4.74 0.66 -9.13
C GLY A 184 -4.87 1.96 -9.89
N ARG A 185 -6.02 2.63 -9.87
CA ARG A 185 -6.18 3.92 -10.57
C ARG A 185 -5.71 5.09 -9.70
N PRO A 186 -5.24 6.18 -10.30
CA PRO A 186 -5.00 7.44 -9.59
C PRO A 186 -6.34 8.02 -9.07
N GLY A 187 -6.25 8.93 -8.10
CA GLY A 187 -7.40 9.64 -7.52
C GLY A 187 -8.32 8.77 -6.67
N LEU A 188 -7.85 7.60 -6.21
CA LEU A 188 -8.60 6.77 -5.28
C LEU A 188 -8.21 7.13 -3.84
N THR A 189 -9.19 7.61 -3.08
CA THR A 189 -9.05 7.92 -1.66
C THR A 189 -10.23 7.35 -0.88
N PHE A 190 -9.98 6.90 0.34
CA PHE A 190 -10.96 6.24 1.22
C PHE A 190 -11.39 7.14 2.39
N VAL A 191 -10.86 8.37 2.41
CA VAL A 191 -10.77 9.31 3.54
C VAL A 191 -12.11 9.71 4.19
N ASP A 192 -13.27 9.60 3.52
CA ASP A 192 -14.53 10.04 4.17
C ASP A 192 -15.80 9.32 3.72
N ARG A 193 -15.64 8.10 3.23
CA ARG A 193 -16.73 7.15 3.18
C ARG A 193 -16.19 5.87 3.77
N ARG A 194 -16.36 5.70 5.08
CA ARG A 194 -16.50 4.35 5.65
C ARG A 194 -17.51 3.67 4.76
N LEU A 195 -17.01 2.85 3.84
CA LEU A 195 -17.82 2.12 2.90
C LEU A 195 -18.75 1.34 3.79
N ARG A 196 -20.01 1.77 3.85
CA ARG A 196 -21.07 1.07 4.56
C ARG A 196 -21.28 -0.22 3.80
N LEU A 197 -20.36 -1.15 4.02
CA LEU A 197 -20.50 -2.54 3.64
C LEU A 197 -21.75 -2.98 4.40
N PRO A 198 -22.83 -3.38 3.71
CA PRO A 198 -24.02 -3.87 4.38
C PRO A 198 -23.60 -5.10 5.20
N GLY A 199 -23.56 -4.96 6.53
CA GLY A 199 -23.18 -6.04 7.45
C GLY A 199 -22.01 -5.72 8.38
N ALA A 200 -21.26 -4.62 8.19
CA ALA A 200 -20.28 -4.16 9.17
C ALA A 200 -21.00 -3.35 10.26
N ALA A 201 -21.55 -4.03 11.26
CA ALA A 201 -22.14 -3.38 12.43
C ALA A 201 -21.09 -2.50 13.12
N SER A 202 -21.32 -1.19 13.06
CA SER A 202 -20.54 -0.14 13.70
C SER A 202 -20.58 -0.30 15.23
N ALA A 203 -19.54 -0.89 15.80
CA ALA A 203 -19.25 -0.77 17.22
C ALA A 203 -18.34 0.45 17.42
N ALA A 204 -18.94 1.64 17.51
CA ALA A 204 -18.27 2.79 18.10
C ALA A 204 -19.31 3.70 18.78
N SER A 205 -18.95 4.13 19.98
CA SER A 205 -19.55 5.22 20.77
C SER A 205 -20.98 5.04 21.28
N THR A 206 -21.11 4.44 22.46
CA THR A 206 -22.11 4.92 23.43
C THR A 206 -21.33 5.57 24.56
N GLN A 207 -21.37 6.90 24.59
CA GLN A 207 -20.90 7.68 25.72
C GLN A 207 -21.65 7.26 26.98
N SER A 208 -20.86 7.03 28.02
CA SER A 208 -21.29 6.82 29.39
C SER A 208 -21.93 8.09 29.96
N ALA A 209 -23.20 8.02 30.32
CA ALA A 209 -23.78 8.77 31.43
C ALA A 209 -24.96 7.96 32.00
N ALA A 210 -24.81 7.55 33.25
CA ALA A 210 -25.73 6.70 34.01
C ALA A 210 -26.91 7.52 34.63
N PRO A 211 -27.96 6.85 35.16
CA PRO A 211 -29.36 7.35 35.19
C PRO A 211 -29.81 7.93 36.54
N PRO A 212 -31.12 8.23 36.71
CA PRO A 212 -31.85 7.38 37.65
C PRO A 212 -33.28 6.95 37.26
N ALA A 213 -33.53 5.67 37.57
CA ALA A 213 -34.75 4.95 37.95
C ALA A 213 -36.15 5.62 37.92
N ARG A 214 -37.13 4.90 37.34
CA ARG A 214 -38.33 4.40 38.05
C ARG A 214 -39.10 3.31 37.26
N LYS A 215 -39.85 2.51 38.02
CA LYS A 215 -40.36 1.13 37.86
C LYS A 215 -41.48 0.88 36.80
N PRO A 216 -41.82 -0.40 36.52
CA PRO A 216 -42.57 -0.86 35.34
C PRO A 216 -44.04 -1.28 35.60
N ALA A 217 -44.81 -1.49 34.51
CA ALA A 217 -45.83 -2.55 34.23
C ALA A 217 -46.90 -2.08 33.19
N PRO A 218 -47.84 -2.92 32.69
CA PRO A 218 -47.61 -3.98 31.69
C PRO A 218 -48.63 -4.01 30.52
N ARG A 219 -48.34 -4.85 29.50
CA ARG A 219 -49.27 -5.59 28.60
C ARG A 219 -50.29 -4.82 27.73
N LYS A 220 -50.22 -5.03 26.40
CA LYS A 220 -51.16 -5.92 25.66
C LYS A 220 -50.76 -6.06 24.17
N ALA A 221 -50.89 -7.29 23.69
CA ALA A 221 -50.75 -7.70 22.30
C ALA A 221 -52.01 -7.34 21.47
N ALA A 222 -51.86 -7.16 20.15
CA ALA A 222 -52.83 -7.64 19.16
C ALA A 222 -52.33 -7.48 17.70
N THR A 223 -52.24 -8.63 17.03
CA THR A 223 -52.73 -8.96 15.67
C THR A 223 -52.15 -8.31 14.41
N SER A 224 -51.41 -9.17 13.70
CA SER A 224 -51.43 -9.46 12.26
C SER A 224 -52.61 -8.94 11.41
N LYS A 225 -52.30 -8.34 10.24
CA LYS A 225 -52.92 -8.66 8.94
C LYS A 225 -51.93 -8.41 7.77
N LYS A 226 -51.76 -9.42 6.92
CA LYS A 226 -51.14 -9.42 5.59
C LYS A 226 -52.27 -9.56 4.54
N PRO A 227 -51.99 -9.58 3.23
CA PRO A 227 -51.72 -8.47 2.31
C PRO A 227 -52.91 -8.20 1.35
N ALA A 228 -52.90 -7.04 0.67
CA ALA A 228 -53.76 -6.80 -0.49
C ALA A 228 -52.93 -6.82 -1.78
N THR A 229 -53.42 -7.61 -2.73
CA THR A 229 -52.96 -7.85 -4.10
C THR A 229 -53.43 -6.79 -5.11
N SER A 230 -52.80 -6.82 -6.30
CA SER A 230 -53.15 -6.15 -7.57
C SER A 230 -52.64 -4.70 -7.69
N LYS A 231 -52.09 -4.22 -8.81
CA LYS A 231 -52.38 -4.49 -10.23
C LYS A 231 -51.12 -4.41 -11.11
N LYS A 232 -51.22 -5.13 -12.22
CA LYS A 232 -50.32 -5.21 -13.36
C LYS A 232 -50.53 -4.01 -14.31
N ALA A 233 -49.46 -3.74 -15.07
CA ALA A 233 -49.40 -3.07 -16.38
C ALA A 233 -49.25 -1.54 -16.45
N ALA A 234 -48.11 -1.11 -16.98
CA ALA A 234 -48.05 -0.17 -18.10
C ALA A 234 -46.71 -0.36 -18.85
N THR A 235 -46.80 -0.98 -20.02
CA THR A 235 -45.81 -0.92 -21.10
C THR A 235 -45.59 0.53 -21.51
N SER A 236 -44.34 1.01 -21.52
CA SER A 236 -44.00 2.26 -22.20
C SER A 236 -42.67 2.16 -22.97
N LYS A 237 -42.84 2.25 -24.29
CA LYS A 237 -42.02 2.97 -25.28
C LYS A 237 -40.51 2.69 -25.35
N LYS A 238 -40.21 1.84 -26.33
CA LYS A 238 -39.08 1.84 -27.28
C LYS A 238 -38.33 3.18 -27.33
N ALA A 239 -37.10 3.22 -26.80
CA ALA A 239 -36.19 4.34 -26.98
C ALA A 239 -35.53 4.29 -28.37
N ALA A 240 -35.39 5.47 -28.96
CA ALA A 240 -34.91 5.70 -30.32
C ALA A 240 -33.42 5.39 -30.51
N THR A 241 -33.10 4.93 -31.71
CA THR A 241 -31.76 4.71 -32.25
C THR A 241 -30.92 5.99 -32.23
N SER A 242 -29.88 6.04 -31.40
CA SER A 242 -28.88 7.11 -31.45
C SER A 242 -27.96 6.89 -32.66
N LYS A 243 -27.87 7.93 -33.50
CA LYS A 243 -27.01 8.01 -34.68
C LYS A 243 -25.53 7.82 -34.32
N LYS A 244 -24.85 7.04 -35.16
CA LYS A 244 -23.41 6.76 -35.19
C LYS A 244 -22.60 8.08 -35.32
N PRO A 245 -21.60 8.36 -34.47
CA PRO A 245 -20.71 9.50 -34.67
C PRO A 245 -19.79 9.27 -35.88
N ALA A 246 -19.57 10.35 -36.63
CA ALA A 246 -18.72 10.40 -37.82
C ALA A 246 -17.25 10.08 -37.50
N THR A 247 -16.62 9.30 -38.36
CA THR A 247 -15.20 8.95 -38.34
C THR A 247 -14.33 10.19 -38.46
N SER A 248 -13.55 10.49 -37.41
CA SER A 248 -12.53 11.53 -37.41
C SER A 248 -11.36 11.15 -38.31
N LYS A 249 -10.86 12.15 -39.03
CA LYS A 249 -9.83 12.04 -40.06
C LYS A 249 -8.48 11.61 -39.46
N LYS A 250 -7.83 10.69 -40.18
CA LYS A 250 -6.46 10.20 -40.01
C LYS A 250 -5.44 11.35 -39.95
N PRO A 251 -4.61 11.48 -38.91
CA PRO A 251 -3.48 12.41 -38.93
C PRO A 251 -2.40 11.98 -39.93
N ALA A 252 -1.86 12.96 -40.64
CA ALA A 252 -0.82 12.80 -41.64
C ALA A 252 0.51 12.29 -41.05
N ALA A 253 1.24 11.52 -41.86
CA ALA A 253 2.52 10.93 -41.51
C ALA A 253 3.57 12.00 -41.12
N SER A 254 4.03 11.91 -39.88
CA SER A 254 5.20 12.64 -39.39
C SER A 254 6.47 12.13 -40.07
N LYS A 255 7.27 13.06 -40.59
CA LYS A 255 8.52 12.83 -41.31
C LYS A 255 9.58 12.22 -40.38
N LYS A 256 10.26 11.20 -40.92
CA LYS A 256 11.45 10.54 -40.37
C LYS A 256 12.56 11.56 -40.04
N PRO A 257 13.15 11.60 -38.83
CA PRO A 257 14.36 12.36 -38.58
C PRO A 257 15.55 11.72 -39.31
N ALA A 258 16.31 12.55 -40.01
CA ALA A 258 17.51 12.17 -40.73
C ALA A 258 18.63 11.75 -39.77
N THR A 259 19.19 10.58 -40.02
CA THR A 259 20.47 10.13 -39.45
C THR A 259 21.60 11.01 -39.98
N SER A 260 22.28 11.77 -39.10
CA SER A 260 23.63 12.26 -39.40
C SER A 260 24.60 11.86 -38.29
N LYS A 261 25.51 10.99 -38.70
CA LYS A 261 26.65 10.47 -37.95
C LYS A 261 27.54 11.64 -37.52
N LYS A 262 27.75 11.83 -36.21
CA LYS A 262 28.92 12.57 -35.72
C LYS A 262 29.71 11.70 -34.75
N LYS A 263 30.86 11.27 -35.28
CA LYS A 263 31.93 10.46 -34.69
C LYS A 263 32.39 11.06 -33.34
N PRO A 264 32.46 10.31 -32.23
CA PRO A 264 33.19 10.77 -31.05
C PRO A 264 34.69 10.79 -31.36
N ALA A 265 35.31 11.96 -31.17
CA ALA A 265 36.74 12.12 -31.25
C ALA A 265 37.44 11.34 -30.13
N THR A 266 38.63 10.85 -30.46
CA THR A 266 39.55 10.03 -29.71
C THR A 266 39.83 10.51 -28.27
N ARG A 267 39.63 9.56 -27.36
CA ARG A 267 40.15 9.41 -26.00
C ARG A 267 41.54 10.06 -25.78
N LYS A 268 41.62 11.10 -24.95
CA LYS A 268 42.90 11.54 -24.35
C LYS A 268 43.32 10.55 -23.26
N LYS A 269 44.55 10.08 -23.37
CA LYS A 269 45.27 9.16 -22.47
C LYS A 269 45.56 9.85 -21.13
N PRO A 270 45.23 9.26 -19.96
CA PRO A 270 45.74 9.76 -18.69
C PRO A 270 47.23 9.46 -18.56
N ALA A 271 47.99 10.46 -18.12
CA ALA A 271 49.42 10.38 -17.90
C ALA A 271 49.76 9.46 -16.72
N THR A 272 50.80 8.65 -16.90
CA THR A 272 51.47 7.83 -15.89
C THR A 272 52.33 8.70 -14.96
N ARG A 273 52.10 8.64 -13.64
CA ARG A 273 53.05 8.95 -12.53
C ARG A 273 52.29 8.85 -11.19
N LYS A 274 52.77 8.32 -10.06
CA LYS A 274 54.09 7.86 -9.58
C LYS A 274 53.92 6.65 -8.65
N LYS A 275 54.96 5.82 -8.61
CA LYS A 275 55.20 4.68 -7.71
C LYS A 275 55.40 5.15 -6.25
N PRO A 276 54.76 4.55 -5.23
CA PRO A 276 55.19 4.72 -3.83
C PRO A 276 56.49 3.95 -3.56
N ALA A 277 57.41 4.61 -2.86
CA ALA A 277 58.70 4.08 -2.49
C ALA A 277 58.59 3.00 -1.39
N THR A 278 59.46 2.01 -1.51
CA THR A 278 59.61 0.84 -0.65
C THR A 278 60.29 1.24 0.67
N GLY A 279 59.55 1.14 1.78
CA GLY A 279 60.11 1.25 3.14
C GLY A 279 60.53 -0.13 3.66
N LYS A 280 61.83 -0.31 3.94
CA LYS A 280 62.44 -1.51 4.55
C LYS A 280 61.89 -1.79 5.96
N PRO A 281 61.71 -3.05 6.37
CA PRO A 281 61.70 -3.40 7.79
C PRO A 281 63.14 -3.62 8.28
N ALA A 282 63.56 -2.79 9.24
CA ALA A 282 64.80 -3.03 9.99
C ALA A 282 64.57 -4.16 11.00
N THR A 283 65.52 -5.10 10.99
CA THR A 283 65.64 -6.23 11.90
C THR A 283 66.24 -5.83 13.25
N ARG A 284 66.21 -6.80 14.19
CA ARG A 284 67.06 -6.98 15.40
C ARG A 284 66.57 -6.25 16.67
N LYS A 285 66.52 -6.82 17.88
CA LYS A 285 67.09 -8.03 18.50
C LYS A 285 66.22 -8.54 19.67
N ARG A 286 66.36 -9.86 19.91
CA ARG A 286 66.05 -10.66 21.11
C ARG A 286 66.53 -10.07 22.45
N ALA A 287 65.78 -10.36 23.51
CA ALA A 287 66.26 -10.82 24.82
C ALA A 287 65.17 -11.67 25.52
N LYS A 288 65.23 -13.01 25.42
CA LYS A 288 65.51 -13.98 26.50
C LYS A 288 64.76 -13.81 27.85
N VAL A 289 63.86 -14.76 28.09
CA VAL A 289 63.80 -15.69 29.26
C VAL A 289 63.35 -15.11 30.61
N LYS A 290 62.18 -15.56 31.10
CA LYS A 290 62.13 -16.50 32.22
C LYS A 290 60.80 -17.26 32.30
N ARG A 291 60.94 -18.47 32.80
CA ARG A 291 60.00 -19.60 32.84
C ARG A 291 59.67 -19.82 34.32
N SER A 292 58.39 -19.86 34.67
CA SER A 292 57.85 -20.47 35.90
C SER A 292 56.37 -20.72 35.63
N ARG A 293 55.93 -21.89 35.17
CA ARG A 293 55.82 -23.18 35.88
C ARG A 293 55.04 -23.08 37.20
N ASN A 294 53.97 -23.89 37.23
CA ASN A 294 53.22 -24.41 38.38
C ASN A 294 52.23 -23.44 39.05
N ARG A 295 51.06 -23.86 39.52
CA ARG A 295 50.42 -25.20 39.63
C ARG A 295 48.97 -24.95 40.08
N ARG A 296 48.08 -25.85 39.65
CA ARG A 296 46.82 -26.27 40.30
C ARG A 296 45.71 -25.23 40.44
#